data_AF-A0A1A0HET7-F1
#
_entry.id   AF-A0A1A0HET7-F1
#
_cell.length_a   1.000
_cell.length_b   1.000
_cell.length_c   1.000
_cell.angle_alpha   90.00
_cell.angle_beta   90.00
_cell.angle_gamma   90.00
#
_symmetry.space_group_name_H-M   'P 1'
#
loop_
_entity.id
_entity.type
_entity.pdbx_description
1 polymer ?
#
loop_
_entity_poly.entity_id
_entity_poly.type
_entity_poly.pdbx_seq_one_letter_code
_entity_poly.pdbx_strand_id
1 'polypeptide(L)'
;MKSLSAEAKISSESDFKRYIAFPLVEGMGVVTAVYHGDLIPKIQGREGILTFEKFRFSEKPGNTQFYRAEGGNSETWLISVTLPNTDETFELSKNKEGAIHFVEGSKAVDGLIIQIAITSSEDGTETEKVYQQTAGMYVTGTKFSGDVNCETVNYKIQYETEGSSEIGKPISSRTMQGYLSNELLFSHKVDNKVQWLPYLRNNEKLEYTKEQMELIRKTAREELEGVDIEQTVLNMGNHYFVGKVLDKFAHLLYVVDEFLNDEVLTKAVLKSMKGFFKTFRERKGERGFFYDTKFGGVTSKSAFRNVKNGEVDPGNINIDFGNGLYNNHNHDYSYYIHAAAVVGKIDKKFGGNWVSENKDFINTFVRDVANPSEEDSFFPVFRLFDIFQGHSWAHGITNMRDGKSLQSTSEDVNFSYAMKMWGQVIGDEAMEARGNLMLSIQKASFNLYFLYQDDNKVVAPTMLKNRVSGLLFEAKLAYETWFGSNPEFINGIQMLPLTPALGLVRSASFAQKEWDEILGKLSITSQWAGILNSNRVFFDPKSAWNYFSNPQFDYQNDMDGGQSRTWNLVFSAPFFNQKPQI
;
A
#
# COMPACT_ATOMS: atom_id res chain seq x y z
N MET A 1 -19.82 5.29 -1.35
CA MET A 1 -18.53 4.72 -1.80
C MET A 1 -18.45 3.31 -1.27
N LYS A 2 -17.98 2.37 -2.09
CA LYS A 2 -17.70 0.99 -1.70
C LYS A 2 -16.20 0.75 -1.91
N SER A 3 -15.69 -0.42 -1.52
CA SER A 3 -14.32 -0.80 -1.87
C SER A 3 -14.10 -0.70 -3.39
N LEU A 4 -13.01 -0.03 -3.80
CA LEU A 4 -12.61 0.22 -5.19
C LEU A 4 -13.61 1.00 -6.07
N SER A 5 -14.62 1.67 -5.49
CA SER A 5 -15.61 2.40 -6.29
C SER A 5 -16.29 3.58 -5.59
N ALA A 6 -16.60 4.59 -6.38
CA ALA A 6 -17.33 5.77 -5.96
C ALA A 6 -18.36 6.15 -7.04
N GLU A 7 -19.61 6.32 -6.63
CA GLU A 7 -20.61 6.97 -7.46
C GLU A 7 -20.54 8.48 -7.20
N ALA A 8 -20.12 9.25 -8.20
CA ALA A 8 -20.13 10.70 -8.15
C ALA A 8 -21.38 11.25 -8.83
N LYS A 9 -22.17 12.06 -8.13
CA LYS A 9 -23.36 12.74 -8.68
C LYS A 9 -23.10 14.24 -8.78
N ILE A 10 -23.24 14.78 -9.99
CA ILE A 10 -23.05 16.21 -10.28
C ILE A 10 -24.40 16.81 -10.64
N SER A 11 -24.85 17.82 -9.89
CA SER A 11 -26.10 18.56 -10.12
C SER A 11 -25.84 20.07 -10.06
N SER A 12 -26.67 20.88 -10.75
CA SER A 12 -26.55 22.33 -10.76
C SER A 12 -27.08 23.00 -9.49
N GLU A 13 -27.89 22.29 -8.69
CA GLU A 13 -28.49 22.75 -7.44
C GLU A 13 -28.64 21.57 -6.46
N SER A 14 -29.17 21.83 -5.26
CA SER A 14 -29.65 20.80 -4.31
C SER A 14 -30.85 19.97 -4.83
N ASP A 15 -31.17 20.05 -6.13
CA ASP A 15 -32.16 19.22 -6.79
C ASP A 15 -31.59 17.84 -7.11
N PHE A 16 -31.97 16.85 -6.31
CA PHE A 16 -31.58 15.45 -6.51
C PHE A 16 -32.30 14.76 -7.68
N LYS A 17 -33.12 15.47 -8.47
CA LYS A 17 -33.79 14.92 -9.66
C LYS A 17 -33.02 15.18 -10.96
N ARG A 18 -32.11 16.15 -10.97
CA ARG A 18 -31.34 16.57 -12.15
C ARG A 18 -29.86 16.42 -11.89
N TYR A 19 -29.29 15.28 -12.27
CA TYR A 19 -27.89 15.01 -12.04
C TYR A 19 -27.29 14.11 -13.10
N ILE A 20 -25.96 14.14 -13.19
CA ILE A 20 -25.17 13.18 -13.93
C ILE A 20 -24.51 12.25 -12.92
N ALA A 21 -24.75 10.94 -13.02
CA ALA A 21 -24.04 9.94 -12.25
C ALA A 21 -22.83 9.42 -13.03
N PHE A 22 -21.69 9.39 -12.34
CA PHE A 22 -20.46 8.78 -12.81
C PHE A 22 -20.11 7.63 -11.86
N PRO A 23 -20.42 6.38 -12.24
CA PRO A 23 -19.92 5.22 -11.51
C PRO A 23 -18.43 5.06 -11.81
N LEU A 24 -17.59 5.53 -10.88
CA LEU A 24 -16.14 5.42 -10.96
C LEU A 24 -15.73 4.12 -10.27
N VAL A 25 -15.15 3.19 -11.01
CA VAL A 25 -14.69 1.91 -10.49
C VAL A 25 -13.24 1.73 -10.92
N GLU A 26 -12.39 1.33 -9.97
CA GLU A 26 -10.99 1.04 -10.26
C GLU A 26 -10.91 -0.05 -11.35
N GLY A 27 -10.13 0.21 -12.39
CA GLY A 27 -10.01 -0.70 -13.54
C GLY A 27 -11.18 -0.67 -14.54
N MET A 28 -12.11 0.28 -14.47
CA MET A 28 -13.15 0.43 -15.50
C MET A 28 -12.54 0.61 -16.90
N GLY A 29 -13.01 -0.16 -17.89
CA GLY A 29 -12.50 -0.07 -19.26
C GLY A 29 -13.08 1.09 -20.08
N VAL A 30 -14.19 1.68 -19.62
CA VAL A 30 -14.85 2.83 -20.25
C VAL A 30 -15.35 3.79 -19.18
N VAL A 31 -15.24 5.09 -19.44
CA VAL A 31 -15.86 6.11 -18.58
C VAL A 31 -17.34 6.15 -18.91
N THR A 32 -18.20 6.08 -17.89
CA THR A 32 -19.66 6.10 -18.05
C THR A 32 -20.27 7.32 -17.38
N ALA A 33 -21.21 7.97 -18.07
CA ALA A 33 -22.06 9.02 -17.54
C ALA A 33 -23.53 8.64 -17.75
N VAL A 34 -24.32 8.70 -16.69
CA VAL A 34 -25.77 8.45 -16.72
C VAL A 34 -26.50 9.75 -16.40
N TYR A 35 -27.28 10.24 -17.36
CA TYR A 35 -28.00 11.50 -17.23
C TYR A 35 -29.40 11.26 -16.64
N HIS A 36 -29.78 12.06 -15.65
CA HIS A 36 -31.09 12.01 -15.03
C HIS A 36 -31.82 13.35 -15.13
N GLY A 37 -33.13 13.27 -15.34
CA GLY A 37 -34.03 14.41 -15.52
C GLY A 37 -33.98 14.98 -16.93
N ASP A 38 -34.00 16.31 -17.02
CA ASP A 38 -34.07 17.09 -18.26
C ASP A 38 -32.71 17.72 -18.65
N LEU A 39 -31.61 17.01 -18.38
CA LEU A 39 -30.27 17.43 -18.75
C LEU A 39 -29.97 17.12 -20.22
N ILE A 40 -29.47 18.11 -20.94
CA ILE A 40 -28.95 17.94 -22.31
C ILE A 40 -27.45 17.60 -22.21
N PRO A 41 -26.99 16.47 -22.78
CA PRO A 41 -25.60 16.07 -22.68
C PRO A 41 -24.70 17.03 -23.46
N LYS A 42 -23.55 17.37 -22.87
CA LYS A 42 -22.49 18.16 -23.49
C LYS A 42 -21.13 17.50 -23.24
N ILE A 43 -20.38 17.26 -24.31
CA ILE A 43 -19.06 16.64 -24.29
C ILE A 43 -18.05 17.63 -24.85
N GLN A 44 -17.01 17.94 -24.08
CA GLN A 44 -15.99 18.92 -24.46
C GLN A 44 -14.61 18.44 -23.99
N GLY A 45 -13.63 18.44 -24.89
CA GLY A 45 -12.21 18.27 -24.55
C GLY A 45 -11.57 19.61 -24.14
N ARG A 46 -10.45 19.55 -23.41
CA ARG A 46 -9.71 20.76 -22.96
C ARG A 46 -9.34 21.69 -24.13
N GLU A 47 -8.93 21.11 -25.25
CA GLU A 47 -8.54 21.79 -26.48
C GLU A 47 -9.64 21.73 -27.55
N GLY A 48 -10.85 21.32 -27.16
CA GLY A 48 -11.99 21.14 -28.05
C GLY A 48 -11.98 19.84 -28.85
N ILE A 49 -13.02 19.67 -29.66
CA ILE A 49 -13.22 18.51 -30.55
C ILE A 49 -12.91 18.92 -31.99
N LEU A 50 -11.89 18.31 -32.59
CA LEU A 50 -11.40 18.60 -33.95
C LEU A 50 -12.27 17.95 -35.02
N THR A 51 -12.51 16.64 -34.90
CA THR A 51 -13.39 15.88 -35.79
C THR A 51 -14.49 15.21 -34.98
N PHE A 52 -15.64 15.01 -35.60
CA PHE A 52 -16.77 14.32 -34.98
C PHE A 52 -17.62 13.69 -36.08
N GLU A 53 -17.75 12.37 -36.06
CA GLU A 53 -18.49 11.62 -37.07
C GLU A 53 -19.34 10.55 -36.42
N LYS A 54 -20.56 10.40 -36.95
CA LYS A 54 -21.45 9.28 -36.63
C LYS A 54 -21.17 8.17 -37.62
N PHE A 55 -21.14 6.93 -37.13
CA PHE A 55 -20.92 5.78 -37.99
C PHE A 55 -21.81 4.61 -37.59
N ARG A 56 -21.92 3.61 -38.47
CA ARG A 56 -22.77 2.44 -38.26
C ARG A 56 -21.93 1.23 -37.91
N PHE A 57 -22.35 0.52 -36.87
CA PHE A 57 -21.85 -0.81 -36.56
C PHE A 57 -22.68 -1.84 -37.33
N SER A 58 -22.02 -2.76 -38.05
CA SER A 58 -22.64 -3.64 -39.04
C SER A 58 -23.61 -4.68 -38.47
N GLU A 59 -23.65 -4.89 -37.15
CA GLU A 59 -24.45 -5.95 -36.51
C GLU A 59 -25.63 -5.45 -35.64
N LYS A 60 -25.99 -4.15 -35.63
CA LYS A 60 -27.18 -3.69 -34.89
C LYS A 60 -27.82 -2.37 -35.38
N PRO A 61 -29.15 -2.34 -35.55
CA PRO A 61 -29.99 -1.19 -35.26
C PRO A 61 -30.56 -1.35 -33.84
N GLY A 62 -29.82 -0.91 -32.83
CA GLY A 62 -30.29 -0.84 -31.44
C GLY A 62 -30.66 0.58 -31.02
N ASN A 63 -31.03 0.76 -29.76
CA ASN A 63 -31.13 2.04 -29.06
C ASN A 63 -29.76 2.72 -28.80
N THR A 64 -28.67 2.22 -29.39
CA THR A 64 -27.31 2.72 -29.21
C THR A 64 -26.80 3.36 -30.50
N GLN A 65 -26.23 4.56 -30.37
CA GLN A 65 -25.59 5.30 -31.45
C GLN A 65 -24.08 5.40 -31.19
N PHE A 66 -23.28 5.34 -32.25
CA PHE A 66 -21.81 5.36 -32.15
C PHE A 66 -21.23 6.55 -32.91
N TYR A 67 -20.26 7.19 -32.26
CA TYR A 67 -19.56 8.34 -32.78
C TYR A 67 -18.06 8.22 -32.54
N ARG A 68 -17.29 8.80 -33.44
CA ARG A 68 -15.84 8.98 -33.28
C ARG A 68 -15.53 10.46 -33.16
N ALA A 69 -14.65 10.80 -32.25
CA ALA A 69 -14.16 12.17 -32.04
C ALA A 69 -12.64 12.21 -31.95
N GLU A 70 -12.03 13.20 -32.58
CA GLU A 70 -10.63 13.54 -32.34
C GLU A 70 -10.55 14.76 -31.42
N GLY A 71 -9.85 14.63 -30.30
CA GLY A 71 -9.58 15.75 -29.39
C GLY A 71 -8.51 16.68 -29.93
N GLY A 72 -8.40 17.90 -29.38
CA GLY A 72 -7.34 18.85 -29.76
C GLY A 72 -5.90 18.35 -29.58
N ASN A 73 -5.72 17.33 -28.74
CA ASN A 73 -4.45 16.62 -28.52
C ASN A 73 -4.20 15.47 -29.52
N SER A 74 -5.00 15.35 -30.57
CA SER A 74 -4.95 14.29 -31.60
C SER A 74 -5.24 12.86 -31.09
N GLU A 75 -5.78 12.70 -29.88
CA GLU A 75 -6.28 11.41 -29.42
C GLU A 75 -7.65 11.11 -30.06
N THR A 76 -7.85 9.86 -30.46
CA THR A 76 -9.13 9.38 -31.00
C THR A 76 -9.96 8.73 -29.89
N TRP A 77 -11.22 9.13 -29.83
CA TRP A 77 -12.18 8.70 -28.83
C TRP A 77 -13.39 8.06 -29.50
N LEU A 78 -13.83 6.93 -28.95
CA LEU A 78 -15.11 6.33 -29.28
C LEU A 78 -16.14 6.78 -28.25
N ILE A 79 -17.29 7.24 -28.74
CA ILE A 79 -18.43 7.67 -27.92
C ILE A 79 -19.61 6.79 -28.29
N SER A 80 -20.12 6.05 -27.31
CA SER A 80 -21.38 5.30 -27.44
C SER A 80 -22.46 6.00 -26.64
N VAL A 81 -23.65 6.10 -27.25
CA VAL A 81 -24.82 6.73 -26.65
C VAL A 81 -25.95 5.72 -26.65
N THR A 82 -26.30 5.20 -25.47
CA THR A 82 -27.38 4.24 -25.30
C THR A 82 -28.60 4.93 -24.70
N LEU A 83 -29.68 4.94 -25.49
CA LEU A 83 -30.97 5.52 -25.11
C LEU A 83 -31.77 4.49 -24.28
N PRO A 84 -32.56 4.91 -23.27
CA PRO A 84 -33.38 3.97 -22.48
C PRO A 84 -34.46 3.27 -23.31
N ASN A 85 -34.95 3.94 -24.37
CA ASN A 85 -35.91 3.42 -25.34
C ASN A 85 -35.42 3.74 -26.75
N THR A 86 -35.90 3.02 -27.77
CA THR A 86 -35.64 3.35 -29.17
C THR A 86 -36.23 4.72 -29.51
N ASP A 87 -35.35 5.70 -29.72
CA ASP A 87 -35.68 7.07 -30.12
C ASP A 87 -34.76 7.50 -31.26
N GLU A 88 -35.30 7.51 -32.49
CA GLU A 88 -34.54 7.88 -33.69
C GLU A 88 -34.31 9.39 -33.82
N THR A 89 -34.93 10.21 -32.96
CA THR A 89 -34.86 11.68 -33.04
C THR A 89 -33.76 12.30 -32.18
N PHE A 90 -33.20 11.54 -31.23
CA PHE A 90 -32.03 11.98 -30.47
C PHE A 90 -30.77 11.89 -31.35
N GLU A 91 -29.94 12.92 -31.32
CA GLU A 91 -28.64 12.92 -31.98
C GLU A 91 -27.65 13.80 -31.22
N LEU A 92 -26.39 13.35 -31.14
CA LEU A 92 -25.26 14.22 -30.82
C LEU A 92 -24.80 14.97 -32.07
N SER A 93 -24.55 16.27 -31.95
CA SER A 93 -24.04 17.11 -33.02
C SER A 93 -22.88 17.98 -32.55
N LYS A 94 -21.96 18.28 -33.47
CA LYS A 94 -20.82 19.16 -33.18
C LYS A 94 -21.28 20.62 -33.21
N ASN A 95 -21.17 21.30 -32.08
CA ASN A 95 -21.38 22.73 -31.97
C ASN A 95 -20.03 23.46 -32.23
N LYS A 96 -20.06 24.43 -33.13
CA LYS A 96 -18.90 25.23 -33.57
C LYS A 96 -18.94 26.68 -33.04
N GLU A 97 -19.84 26.99 -32.12
CA GLU A 97 -19.93 28.30 -31.51
C GLU A 97 -18.81 28.50 -30.48
N GLY A 98 -18.10 29.61 -30.60
CA GLY A 98 -16.96 29.94 -29.74
C GLY A 98 -15.63 29.31 -30.17
N ALA A 99 -14.59 29.55 -29.37
CA ALA A 99 -13.21 29.15 -29.70
C ALA A 99 -12.93 27.66 -29.43
N ILE A 100 -13.75 26.99 -28.63
CA ILE A 100 -13.58 25.58 -28.25
C ILE A 100 -14.82 24.82 -28.73
N HIS A 101 -14.66 24.01 -29.77
CA HIS A 101 -15.75 23.20 -30.30
C HIS A 101 -16.10 22.07 -29.32
N PHE A 102 -17.40 21.77 -29.19
CA PHE A 102 -17.92 20.72 -28.33
C PHE A 102 -19.01 19.92 -29.06
N VAL A 103 -19.49 18.85 -28.44
CA VAL A 103 -20.59 18.04 -28.94
C VAL A 103 -21.75 18.12 -27.95
N GLU A 104 -22.97 18.27 -28.45
CA GLU A 104 -24.19 18.38 -27.63
C GLU A 104 -25.32 17.51 -28.17
N GLY A 105 -26.19 17.06 -27.27
CA GLY A 105 -27.40 16.33 -27.62
C GLY A 105 -28.53 17.24 -28.11
N SER A 106 -29.35 16.75 -29.03
CA SER A 106 -30.49 17.49 -29.60
C SER A 106 -31.61 17.78 -28.58
N LYS A 107 -31.69 16.99 -27.50
CA LYS A 107 -32.69 17.11 -26.43
C LYS A 107 -32.25 16.36 -25.18
N ALA A 108 -32.95 16.58 -24.07
CA ALA A 108 -32.76 15.82 -22.85
C ALA A 108 -33.41 14.44 -22.95
N VAL A 109 -32.78 13.44 -22.33
CA VAL A 109 -33.27 12.07 -22.23
C VAL A 109 -32.92 11.53 -20.84
N ASP A 110 -33.94 11.28 -20.02
CA ASP A 110 -33.77 10.70 -18.69
C ASP A 110 -33.32 9.24 -18.80
N GLY A 111 -32.25 8.85 -18.10
CA GLY A 111 -31.62 7.53 -18.20
C GLY A 111 -30.69 7.36 -19.41
N LEU A 112 -30.30 8.45 -20.09
CA LEU A 112 -29.32 8.40 -21.18
C LEU A 112 -27.95 7.95 -20.65
N ILE A 113 -27.39 6.91 -21.26
CA ILE A 113 -26.05 6.42 -20.95
C ILE A 113 -25.09 6.88 -22.04
N ILE A 114 -24.03 7.58 -21.66
CA ILE A 114 -22.92 7.93 -22.55
C ILE A 114 -21.67 7.25 -22.02
N GLN A 115 -21.02 6.44 -22.87
CA GLN A 115 -19.73 5.81 -22.54
C GLN A 115 -18.66 6.26 -23.52
N ILE A 116 -17.49 6.59 -22.97
CA ILE A 116 -16.37 7.16 -23.71
C ILE A 116 -15.11 6.34 -23.45
N ALA A 117 -14.37 6.03 -24.50
CA ALA A 117 -13.13 5.26 -24.44
C ALA A 117 -12.09 5.74 -25.46
N ILE A 118 -10.81 5.63 -25.11
CA ILE A 118 -9.71 5.87 -26.05
C ILE A 118 -9.63 4.71 -27.04
N THR A 119 -9.43 5.02 -28.32
CA THR A 119 -9.28 4.04 -29.40
C THR A 119 -8.22 4.48 -30.41
N SER A 120 -7.84 3.61 -31.35
CA SER A 120 -7.03 3.99 -32.50
C SER A 120 -7.87 4.80 -33.51
N SER A 121 -7.19 5.51 -34.39
CA SER A 121 -7.79 6.19 -35.55
C SER A 121 -8.19 5.24 -36.68
N GLU A 122 -7.88 3.94 -36.56
CA GLU A 122 -8.20 2.93 -37.56
C GLU A 122 -9.63 2.42 -37.38
N ASP A 123 -10.38 2.35 -38.48
CA ASP A 123 -11.74 1.82 -38.49
C ASP A 123 -11.79 0.30 -38.30
N GLY A 124 -12.77 -0.17 -37.53
CA GLY A 124 -13.13 -1.59 -37.50
C GLY A 124 -12.10 -2.50 -36.81
N THR A 125 -11.25 -1.93 -35.96
CA THR A 125 -10.31 -2.69 -35.14
C THR A 125 -11.03 -3.63 -34.16
N GLU A 126 -10.34 -4.67 -33.70
CA GLU A 126 -10.89 -5.58 -32.69
C GLU A 126 -11.25 -4.86 -31.39
N THR A 127 -10.47 -3.84 -30.99
CA THR A 127 -10.77 -3.00 -29.82
C THR A 127 -12.07 -2.22 -30.01
N GLU A 128 -12.31 -1.65 -31.19
CA GLU A 128 -13.55 -0.93 -31.48
C GLU A 128 -14.77 -1.85 -31.41
N LYS A 129 -14.67 -3.05 -31.99
CA LYS A 129 -15.72 -4.08 -31.90
C LYS A 129 -16.05 -4.44 -30.45
N VAL A 130 -15.02 -4.57 -29.61
CA VAL A 130 -15.20 -4.84 -28.18
C VAL A 130 -15.96 -3.71 -27.48
N TYR A 131 -15.61 -2.44 -27.73
CA TYR A 131 -16.37 -1.32 -27.17
C TYR A 131 -17.82 -1.29 -27.67
N GLN A 132 -18.05 -1.61 -28.94
CA GLN A 132 -19.39 -1.63 -29.53
C GLN A 132 -20.27 -2.73 -28.91
N GLN A 133 -19.72 -3.93 -28.75
CA GLN A 133 -20.41 -5.08 -28.16
C GLN A 133 -20.71 -4.92 -26.66
N THR A 134 -19.95 -4.06 -25.97
CA THR A 134 -20.09 -3.80 -24.53
C THR A 134 -20.91 -2.55 -24.21
N ALA A 135 -21.21 -1.71 -25.20
CA ALA A 135 -21.96 -0.47 -25.02
C ALA A 135 -23.33 -0.71 -24.37
N GLY A 136 -23.70 0.18 -23.46
CA GLY A 136 -24.92 0.14 -22.65
C GLY A 136 -24.77 -0.58 -21.31
N MET A 137 -23.69 -1.34 -21.08
CA MET A 137 -23.39 -2.00 -19.81
C MET A 137 -22.13 -1.40 -19.17
N TYR A 138 -22.15 -1.20 -17.86
CA TYR A 138 -21.05 -0.57 -17.14
C TYR A 138 -20.90 -1.12 -15.72
N VAL A 139 -19.68 -0.98 -15.18
CA VAL A 139 -19.36 -1.37 -13.81
C VAL A 139 -19.82 -0.30 -12.82
N THR A 140 -20.38 -0.71 -11.68
CA THR A 140 -20.87 0.20 -10.63
C THR A 140 -20.21 -0.01 -9.28
N GLY A 141 -19.54 -1.14 -9.09
CA GLY A 141 -18.84 -1.46 -7.86
C GLY A 141 -18.06 -2.76 -7.95
N THR A 142 -17.46 -3.15 -6.83
CA THR A 142 -16.75 -4.42 -6.73
C THR A 142 -17.08 -5.13 -5.42
N LYS A 143 -16.95 -6.46 -5.44
CA LYS A 143 -16.84 -7.30 -4.26
C LYS A 143 -15.50 -8.00 -4.26
N PHE A 144 -14.85 -7.98 -3.11
CA PHE A 144 -13.60 -8.68 -2.89
C PHE A 144 -13.82 -9.96 -2.08
N SER A 145 -13.16 -11.03 -2.49
CA SER A 145 -13.08 -12.27 -1.72
C SER A 145 -11.72 -12.92 -1.95
N GLY A 146 -11.15 -13.56 -0.94
CA GLY A 146 -9.93 -14.33 -1.09
C GLY A 146 -9.86 -15.50 -0.14
N ASP A 147 -9.06 -16.48 -0.51
CA ASP A 147 -8.73 -17.65 0.28
C ASP A 147 -7.21 -17.86 0.29
N VAL A 148 -6.74 -18.48 1.36
CA VAL A 148 -5.35 -18.87 1.52
C VAL A 148 -5.33 -20.33 1.88
N ASN A 149 -4.59 -21.13 1.12
CA ASN A 149 -4.21 -22.47 1.51
C ASN A 149 -2.69 -22.52 1.79
N CYS A 150 -2.17 -23.71 2.07
CA CYS A 150 -0.77 -23.90 2.48
C CYS A 150 0.28 -23.54 1.41
N GLU A 151 -0.10 -23.29 0.16
CA GLU A 151 0.85 -22.98 -0.92
C GLU A 151 0.47 -21.77 -1.75
N THR A 152 -0.83 -21.49 -1.85
CA THR A 152 -1.36 -20.41 -2.69
C THR A 152 -2.35 -19.54 -1.94
N VAL A 153 -2.28 -18.25 -2.28
CA VAL A 153 -3.29 -17.26 -2.01
C VAL A 153 -4.06 -17.05 -3.30
N ASN A 154 -5.38 -17.16 -3.25
CA ASN A 154 -6.25 -16.77 -4.35
C ASN A 154 -7.12 -15.61 -3.91
N TYR A 155 -7.36 -14.67 -4.82
CA TYR A 155 -8.34 -13.63 -4.58
C TYR A 155 -9.05 -13.24 -5.85
N LYS A 156 -10.23 -12.68 -5.66
CA LYS A 156 -11.16 -12.30 -6.71
C LYS A 156 -11.63 -10.87 -6.51
N ILE A 157 -11.62 -10.12 -7.59
CA ILE A 157 -12.38 -8.87 -7.72
C ILE A 157 -13.56 -9.18 -8.62
N GLN A 158 -14.77 -9.17 -8.06
CA GLN A 158 -16.00 -9.39 -8.79
C GLN A 158 -16.68 -8.05 -9.03
N TYR A 159 -16.90 -7.69 -10.28
CA TYR A 159 -17.55 -6.44 -10.66
C TYR A 159 -19.06 -6.55 -10.56
N GLU A 160 -19.66 -5.53 -9.96
CA GLU A 160 -21.09 -5.26 -10.03
C GLU A 160 -21.36 -4.41 -11.26
N THR A 161 -22.48 -4.63 -11.93
CA THR A 161 -22.79 -3.99 -13.21
C THR A 161 -24.24 -3.55 -13.30
N GLU A 162 -24.48 -2.53 -14.14
CA GLU A 162 -25.80 -2.06 -14.52
C GLU A 162 -25.90 -1.90 -16.05
N GLY A 163 -27.13 -1.74 -16.53
CA GLY A 163 -27.43 -1.64 -17.96
C GLY A 163 -27.39 -3.00 -18.66
N SER A 164 -27.24 -2.98 -19.99
CA SER A 164 -27.22 -4.19 -20.82
C SER A 164 -26.36 -3.98 -22.05
N SER A 165 -25.63 -5.03 -22.44
CA SER A 165 -24.81 -5.06 -23.65
C SER A 165 -25.08 -6.33 -24.46
N GLU A 166 -24.53 -6.42 -25.67
CA GLU A 166 -24.70 -7.59 -26.54
C GLU A 166 -24.08 -8.84 -25.93
N ILE A 167 -22.89 -8.71 -25.34
CA ILE A 167 -22.13 -9.85 -24.82
C ILE A 167 -22.37 -10.11 -23.33
N GLY A 168 -23.17 -9.29 -22.66
CA GLY A 168 -23.53 -9.45 -21.23
C GLY A 168 -22.34 -9.37 -20.26
N LYS A 169 -21.22 -8.77 -20.69
CA LYS A 169 -20.00 -8.55 -19.91
C LYS A 169 -19.51 -7.11 -20.10
N PRO A 170 -18.99 -6.44 -19.06
CA PRO A 170 -18.33 -5.15 -19.18
C PRO A 170 -16.86 -5.35 -19.58
N ILE A 171 -16.17 -4.23 -19.83
CA ILE A 171 -14.72 -4.17 -19.91
C ILE A 171 -14.17 -3.83 -18.52
N SER A 172 -13.36 -4.73 -17.97
CA SER A 172 -12.51 -4.47 -16.81
C SER A 172 -11.05 -4.42 -17.25
N SER A 173 -10.16 -3.86 -16.46
CA SER A 173 -8.74 -3.77 -16.82
C SER A 173 -7.83 -3.98 -15.63
N ARG A 174 -6.58 -4.38 -15.92
CA ARG A 174 -5.46 -4.36 -14.97
C ARG A 174 -4.16 -4.18 -15.72
N THR A 175 -3.23 -3.38 -15.18
CA THR A 175 -1.94 -3.09 -15.82
C THR A 175 -2.12 -2.67 -17.29
N MET A 176 -3.15 -1.88 -17.56
CA MET A 176 -3.55 -1.41 -18.90
C MET A 176 -3.94 -2.49 -19.92
N GLN A 177 -4.20 -3.73 -19.49
CA GLN A 177 -4.81 -4.77 -20.32
C GLN A 177 -6.31 -4.87 -20.01
N GLY A 178 -7.15 -4.75 -21.05
CA GLY A 178 -8.60 -4.93 -20.96
C GLY A 178 -9.02 -6.40 -21.02
N TYR A 179 -10.04 -6.76 -20.23
CA TYR A 179 -10.65 -8.08 -20.16
C TYR A 179 -12.18 -7.96 -20.29
N LEU A 180 -12.76 -8.82 -21.11
CA LEU A 180 -14.21 -9.03 -21.18
C LEU A 180 -14.66 -9.99 -20.07
N SER A 181 -14.88 -9.46 -18.87
CA SER A 181 -15.19 -10.28 -17.70
C SER A 181 -15.93 -9.50 -16.61
N ASN A 182 -16.75 -10.22 -15.85
CA ASN A 182 -17.36 -9.75 -14.61
C ASN A 182 -16.47 -10.03 -13.38
N GLU A 183 -15.35 -10.73 -13.55
CA GLU A 183 -14.44 -11.04 -12.46
C GLU A 183 -12.98 -11.12 -12.93
N LEU A 184 -12.08 -10.73 -12.03
CA LEU A 184 -10.65 -10.96 -12.17
C LEU A 184 -10.20 -11.89 -11.04
N LEU A 185 -9.58 -13.00 -11.44
CA LEU A 185 -9.06 -14.02 -10.54
C LEU A 185 -7.53 -13.91 -10.47
N PHE A 186 -7.00 -13.92 -9.27
CA PHE A 186 -5.58 -13.80 -8.99
C PHE A 186 -5.12 -14.96 -8.15
N SER A 187 -3.91 -15.44 -8.42
CA SER A 187 -3.27 -16.48 -7.65
C SER A 187 -1.79 -16.16 -7.45
N HIS A 188 -1.32 -16.27 -6.21
CA HIS A 188 0.07 -16.03 -5.83
C HIS A 188 0.55 -17.18 -4.96
N LYS A 189 1.83 -17.52 -5.08
CA LYS A 189 2.47 -18.47 -4.16
C LYS A 189 2.73 -17.79 -2.82
N VAL A 190 2.38 -18.48 -1.75
CA VAL A 190 2.68 -18.05 -0.38
C VAL A 190 4.05 -18.55 0.02
N ASP A 191 4.86 -17.67 0.60
CA ASP A 191 6.06 -18.10 1.29
C ASP A 191 5.78 -18.25 2.79
N ASN A 192 5.33 -19.46 3.17
CA ASN A 192 5.01 -19.77 4.57
C ASN A 192 6.24 -19.82 5.49
N LYS A 193 7.45 -19.68 4.95
CA LYS A 193 8.69 -19.67 5.73
C LYS A 193 8.99 -18.30 6.35
N VAL A 194 8.32 -17.23 5.89
CA VAL A 194 8.39 -15.91 6.54
C VAL A 194 7.78 -16.02 7.93
N GLN A 195 8.63 -16.13 8.95
CA GLN A 195 8.24 -16.31 10.36
C GLN A 195 9.04 -15.32 11.23
N TRP A 196 9.23 -15.61 12.52
CA TRP A 196 9.92 -14.73 13.48
C TRP A 196 11.42 -14.51 13.19
N LEU A 197 12.09 -15.49 12.59
CA LEU A 197 13.49 -15.44 12.21
C LEU A 197 13.64 -15.49 10.69
N PRO A 198 14.77 -15.01 10.13
CA PRO A 198 15.07 -15.25 8.72
C PRO A 198 15.15 -16.75 8.42
N TYR A 199 15.03 -17.11 7.14
CA TYR A 199 15.15 -18.49 6.69
C TYR A 199 16.09 -18.59 5.50
N LEU A 200 16.78 -19.72 5.41
CA LEU A 200 17.65 -20.04 4.30
C LEU A 200 16.82 -20.63 3.15
N ARG A 201 17.09 -20.21 1.90
CA ARG A 201 16.31 -20.67 0.73
C ARG A 201 16.39 -22.19 0.52
N ASN A 202 17.50 -22.81 0.91
CA ASN A 202 17.73 -24.25 0.86
C ASN A 202 17.08 -25.03 2.02
N ASN A 203 16.32 -24.36 2.90
CA ASN A 203 15.67 -24.94 4.07
C ASN A 203 16.63 -25.54 5.11
N GLU A 204 17.92 -25.22 5.05
CA GLU A 204 18.84 -25.60 6.11
C GLU A 204 18.50 -24.86 7.41
N LYS A 205 18.89 -25.47 8.53
CA LYS A 205 18.74 -24.85 9.85
C LYS A 205 19.68 -23.64 9.95
N LEU A 206 19.24 -22.62 10.68
CA LEU A 206 20.12 -21.52 11.04
C LEU A 206 21.20 -22.04 12.01
N GLU A 207 22.46 -21.94 11.62
CA GLU A 207 23.59 -22.35 12.44
C GLU A 207 24.40 -21.14 12.90
N TYR A 208 24.91 -21.21 14.13
CA TYR A 208 25.67 -20.15 14.79
C TYR A 208 26.87 -20.75 15.50
N THR A 209 28.06 -20.18 15.33
CA THR A 209 29.26 -20.62 16.06
C THR A 209 29.22 -20.14 17.51
N LYS A 210 30.02 -20.76 18.38
CA LYS A 210 30.10 -20.35 19.80
C LYS A 210 30.57 -18.90 19.94
N GLU A 211 31.50 -18.48 19.11
CA GLU A 211 32.05 -17.12 19.08
C GLU A 211 30.99 -16.10 18.65
N GLN A 212 30.18 -16.45 17.65
CA GLN A 212 29.05 -15.61 17.20
C GLN A 212 28.01 -15.47 18.32
N MET A 213 27.63 -16.57 18.96
CA MET A 213 26.69 -16.57 20.09
C MET A 213 27.18 -15.69 21.25
N GLU A 214 28.47 -15.74 21.56
CA GLU A 214 29.05 -14.94 22.64
C GLU A 214 29.07 -13.45 22.29
N LEU A 215 29.43 -13.09 21.05
CA LEU A 215 29.36 -11.71 20.58
C LEU A 215 27.93 -11.17 20.60
N ILE A 216 26.95 -11.97 20.14
CA ILE A 216 25.53 -11.59 20.17
C ILE A 216 25.07 -11.37 21.61
N ARG A 217 25.41 -12.28 22.53
CA ARG A 217 25.08 -12.15 23.95
C ARG A 217 25.67 -10.89 24.57
N LYS A 218 26.95 -10.62 24.31
CA LYS A 218 27.63 -9.41 24.78
C LYS A 218 26.94 -8.15 24.25
N THR A 219 26.67 -8.11 22.95
CA THR A 219 26.03 -6.96 22.30
C THR A 219 24.60 -6.73 22.81
N ALA A 220 23.83 -7.80 23.04
CA ALA A 220 22.48 -7.70 23.60
C ALA A 220 22.50 -7.08 25.00
N ARG A 221 23.48 -7.45 25.83
CA ARG A 221 23.67 -6.86 27.17
C ARG A 221 24.05 -5.39 27.08
N GLU A 222 24.98 -5.03 26.20
CA GLU A 222 25.36 -3.62 25.98
C GLU A 222 24.19 -2.75 25.52
N GLU A 223 23.25 -3.28 24.73
CA GLU A 223 22.06 -2.55 24.27
C GLU A 223 20.92 -2.48 25.31
N LEU A 224 20.95 -3.29 26.37
CA LEU A 224 19.84 -3.44 27.33
C LEU A 224 20.22 -3.05 28.78
N GLU A 225 21.47 -3.19 29.17
CA GLU A 225 21.92 -2.97 30.54
C GLU A 225 21.80 -1.50 30.94
N GLY A 226 21.13 -1.23 32.07
CA GLY A 226 20.90 0.12 32.57
C GLY A 226 19.89 0.96 31.77
N VAL A 227 19.24 0.38 30.75
CA VAL A 227 18.25 1.09 29.92
C VAL A 227 16.86 1.02 30.54
N ASP A 228 16.29 2.18 30.85
CA ASP A 228 14.86 2.30 31.13
C ASP A 228 14.09 2.30 29.81
N ILE A 229 13.69 1.11 29.35
CA ILE A 229 13.03 0.92 28.04
C ILE A 229 11.71 1.68 27.99
N GLU A 230 10.90 1.61 29.05
CA GLU A 230 9.60 2.30 29.08
C GLU A 230 9.77 3.80 28.92
N GLN A 231 10.64 4.43 29.73
CA GLN A 231 10.84 5.87 29.68
C GLN A 231 11.54 6.30 28.39
N THR A 232 12.50 5.51 27.89
CA THR A 232 13.19 5.77 26.61
C THR A 232 12.19 5.84 25.47
N VAL A 233 11.30 4.84 25.37
CA VAL A 233 10.28 4.79 24.32
C VAL A 233 9.25 5.92 24.48
N LEU A 234 8.74 6.17 25.69
CA LEU A 234 7.73 7.21 25.94
C LEU A 234 8.23 8.65 25.67
N ASN A 235 9.53 8.86 25.78
CA ASN A 235 10.18 10.16 25.54
C ASN A 235 10.39 10.49 24.06
N MET A 236 10.19 9.54 23.15
CA MET A 236 10.29 9.80 21.72
C MET A 236 9.31 10.90 21.28
N GLY A 237 9.72 11.68 20.28
CA GLY A 237 9.08 12.95 19.93
C GLY A 237 7.68 12.82 19.31
N ASN A 238 7.40 11.71 18.63
CA ASN A 238 6.17 11.48 17.88
C ASN A 238 5.87 9.97 17.79
N HIS A 239 4.66 9.59 17.34
CA HIS A 239 4.22 8.21 17.35
C HIS A 239 5.02 7.30 16.42
N TYR A 240 5.52 7.83 15.30
CA TYR A 240 6.43 7.09 14.42
C TYR A 240 7.71 6.65 15.14
N PHE A 241 8.44 7.57 15.77
CA PHE A 241 9.68 7.23 16.48
C PHE A 241 9.44 6.41 17.75
N VAL A 242 8.33 6.63 18.46
CA VAL A 242 7.90 5.75 19.57
C VAL A 242 7.79 4.31 19.05
N GLY A 243 7.08 4.10 17.93
CA GLY A 243 6.93 2.79 17.30
C GLY A 243 8.28 2.16 16.95
N LYS A 244 9.12 2.87 16.19
CA LYS A 244 10.45 2.37 15.79
C LYS A 244 11.30 1.87 16.97
N VAL A 245 11.40 2.70 18.02
CA VAL A 245 12.24 2.36 19.19
C VAL A 245 11.61 1.24 20.01
N LEU A 246 10.27 1.22 20.14
CA LEU A 246 9.57 0.10 20.78
C LEU A 246 9.87 -1.22 20.07
N ASP A 247 9.80 -1.21 18.73
CA ASP A 247 9.98 -2.42 17.93
C ASP A 247 11.43 -2.88 17.89
N LYS A 248 12.41 -1.96 17.97
CA LYS A 248 13.81 -2.29 18.25
C LYS A 248 13.94 -3.13 19.53
N PHE A 249 13.29 -2.73 20.61
CA PHE A 249 13.30 -3.49 21.86
C PHE A 249 12.51 -4.79 21.78
N ALA A 250 11.49 -4.88 20.91
CA ALA A 250 10.81 -6.14 20.62
C ALA A 250 11.76 -7.15 19.97
N HIS A 251 12.54 -6.74 18.96
CA HIS A 251 13.56 -7.62 18.37
C HIS A 251 14.59 -8.07 19.42
N LEU A 252 15.04 -7.18 20.30
CA LEU A 252 15.95 -7.53 21.40
C LEU A 252 15.31 -8.51 22.38
N LEU A 253 14.05 -8.30 22.77
CA LEU A 253 13.29 -9.20 23.64
C LEU A 253 13.20 -10.60 23.02
N TYR A 254 12.88 -10.67 21.72
CA TYR A 254 12.85 -11.93 20.97
C TYR A 254 14.21 -12.64 21.00
N VAL A 255 15.31 -11.90 20.76
CA VAL A 255 16.66 -12.48 20.78
C VAL A 255 17.03 -12.99 22.17
N VAL A 256 16.79 -12.23 23.24
CA VAL A 256 17.21 -12.68 24.58
C VAL A 256 16.43 -13.92 25.04
N ASP A 257 15.16 -14.05 24.63
CA ASP A 257 14.32 -15.20 24.97
C ASP A 257 14.55 -16.41 24.06
N GLU A 258 14.27 -16.28 22.77
CA GLU A 258 14.20 -17.42 21.83
C GLU A 258 15.59 -17.85 21.34
N PHE A 259 16.57 -16.94 21.36
CA PHE A 259 17.89 -17.19 20.81
C PHE A 259 18.95 -17.39 21.90
N LEU A 260 19.04 -16.48 22.89
CA LEU A 260 20.03 -16.55 23.95
C LEU A 260 19.58 -17.39 25.15
N ASN A 261 18.28 -17.60 25.33
CA ASN A 261 17.68 -18.26 26.49
C ASN A 261 18.11 -17.61 27.83
N ASP A 262 18.28 -16.28 27.87
CA ASP A 262 18.63 -15.53 29.09
C ASP A 262 17.32 -15.13 29.81
N GLU A 263 16.80 -16.03 30.65
CA GLU A 263 15.51 -15.85 31.31
C GLU A 263 15.44 -14.60 32.20
N VAL A 264 16.55 -14.25 32.86
CA VAL A 264 16.63 -13.08 33.75
C VAL A 264 16.47 -11.80 32.94
N LEU A 265 17.24 -11.66 31.87
CA LEU A 265 17.15 -10.50 30.99
C LEU A 265 15.81 -10.45 30.26
N THR A 266 15.31 -11.60 29.80
CA THR A 266 13.98 -11.73 29.18
C THR A 266 12.88 -11.19 30.07
N LYS A 267 12.82 -11.61 31.34
CA LYS A 267 11.79 -11.15 32.29
C LYS A 267 11.91 -9.65 32.58
N ALA A 268 13.13 -9.11 32.65
CA ALA A 268 13.35 -7.68 32.85
C ALA A 268 12.84 -6.85 31.67
N VAL A 269 13.22 -7.22 30.44
CA VAL A 269 12.79 -6.54 29.20
C VAL A 269 11.28 -6.68 29.00
N LEU A 270 10.74 -7.89 29.15
CA LEU A 270 9.29 -8.15 29.03
C LEU A 270 8.50 -7.30 30.03
N LYS A 271 8.95 -7.20 31.28
CA LYS A 271 8.30 -6.35 32.30
C LYS A 271 8.25 -4.89 31.85
N SER A 272 9.36 -4.35 31.34
CA SER A 272 9.41 -2.95 30.88
C SER A 272 8.52 -2.72 29.66
N MET A 273 8.49 -3.65 28.69
CA MET A 273 7.62 -3.54 27.51
C MET A 273 6.14 -3.63 27.89
N LYS A 274 5.77 -4.50 28.84
CA LYS A 274 4.39 -4.56 29.39
C LYS A 274 4.02 -3.24 30.09
N GLY A 275 4.97 -2.64 30.82
CA GLY A 275 4.83 -1.31 31.43
C GLY A 275 4.51 -0.25 30.39
N PHE A 276 5.31 -0.18 29.32
CA PHE A 276 5.04 0.70 28.18
C PHE A 276 3.63 0.52 27.63
N PHE A 277 3.19 -0.71 27.30
CA PHE A 277 1.86 -0.92 26.71
C PHE A 277 0.72 -0.54 27.65
N LYS A 278 0.89 -0.77 28.96
CA LYS A 278 -0.06 -0.30 29.97
C LYS A 278 -0.17 1.23 29.94
N THR A 279 0.97 1.92 30.03
CA THR A 279 1.04 3.39 30.00
C THR A 279 0.51 3.95 28.69
N PHE A 280 0.82 3.31 27.56
CA PHE A 280 0.42 3.69 26.22
C PHE A 280 -1.10 3.60 26.02
N ARG A 281 -1.72 2.49 26.45
CA ARG A 281 -3.17 2.29 26.41
C ARG A 281 -3.92 3.26 27.35
N GLU A 282 -3.35 3.54 28.51
CA GLU A 282 -3.94 4.43 29.51
C GLU A 282 -3.62 5.92 29.25
N ARG A 283 -2.80 6.23 28.23
CA ARG A 283 -2.24 7.56 28.00
C ARG A 283 -3.32 8.59 27.75
N LYS A 284 -3.46 9.52 28.68
CA LYS A 284 -4.28 10.72 28.56
C LYS A 284 -3.42 11.90 28.10
N GLY A 285 -4.02 12.86 27.39
CA GLY A 285 -3.34 14.06 26.89
C GLY A 285 -3.06 14.04 25.38
N GLU A 286 -2.24 14.99 24.92
CA GLU A 286 -2.05 15.34 23.50
C GLU A 286 -1.25 14.31 22.67
N ARG A 287 -0.52 13.40 23.32
CA ARG A 287 0.24 12.30 22.68
C ARG A 287 -0.45 10.94 22.78
N GLY A 288 -1.78 10.95 22.98
CA GLY A 288 -2.60 9.74 22.98
C GLY A 288 -3.33 9.56 21.65
N PHE A 289 -3.98 8.41 21.49
CA PHE A 289 -4.90 8.16 20.38
C PHE A 289 -6.34 8.53 20.76
N PHE A 290 -7.17 8.73 19.75
CA PHE A 290 -8.62 8.76 19.90
C PHE A 290 -9.28 8.03 18.73
N TYR A 291 -10.53 7.63 18.92
CA TYR A 291 -11.36 7.11 17.84
C TYR A 291 -12.15 8.25 17.23
N ASP A 292 -11.94 8.52 15.94
CA ASP A 292 -12.73 9.45 15.16
C ASP A 292 -13.99 8.76 14.65
N THR A 293 -15.15 9.20 15.14
CA THR A 293 -16.45 8.69 14.73
C THR A 293 -16.90 9.22 13.36
N LYS A 294 -16.22 10.22 12.79
CA LYS A 294 -16.56 10.80 11.49
C LYS A 294 -16.02 9.95 10.34
N PHE A 295 -14.74 9.59 10.38
CA PHE A 295 -14.10 8.75 9.36
C PHE A 295 -13.88 7.29 9.83
N GLY A 296 -14.33 6.96 11.04
CA GLY A 296 -14.36 5.60 11.59
C GLY A 296 -12.98 5.00 11.77
N GLY A 297 -12.11 5.62 12.56
CA GLY A 297 -10.72 5.15 12.70
C GLY A 297 -10.02 5.61 13.97
N VAL A 298 -8.90 4.96 14.29
CA VAL A 298 -8.05 5.38 15.42
C VAL A 298 -6.94 6.25 14.87
N THR A 299 -6.77 7.44 15.44
CA THR A 299 -5.77 8.41 14.98
C THR A 299 -5.14 9.17 16.15
N SER A 300 -3.94 9.69 15.92
CA SER A 300 -3.19 10.49 16.89
C SER A 300 -3.95 11.77 17.26
N LYS A 301 -3.95 12.13 18.55
CA LYS A 301 -4.50 13.40 19.03
C LYS A 301 -3.77 14.64 18.51
N SER A 302 -2.69 14.46 17.75
CA SER A 302 -2.10 15.52 16.92
C SER A 302 -3.15 16.20 16.01
N ALA A 303 -4.21 15.49 15.60
CA ALA A 303 -5.33 16.05 14.84
C ALA A 303 -5.91 17.34 15.46
N PHE A 304 -5.95 17.44 16.80
CA PHE A 304 -6.49 18.61 17.50
C PHE A 304 -5.49 19.76 17.63
N ARG A 305 -4.18 19.48 17.47
CA ARG A 305 -3.12 20.51 17.46
C ARG A 305 -3.05 21.24 16.12
N ASN A 306 -3.69 20.66 15.11
CA ASN A 306 -3.82 21.24 13.78
C ASN A 306 -4.94 22.27 13.72
N VAL A 307 -5.62 22.57 14.83
CA VAL A 307 -6.76 23.49 14.89
C VAL A 307 -6.49 24.61 15.91
N LYS A 308 -6.54 25.86 15.47
CA LYS A 308 -6.47 27.05 16.32
C LYS A 308 -7.75 27.88 16.11
N ASN A 309 -8.49 28.15 17.19
CA ASN A 309 -9.77 28.89 17.16
C ASN A 309 -10.83 28.28 16.22
N GLY A 310 -10.82 26.96 16.01
CA GLY A 310 -11.74 26.29 15.09
C GLY A 310 -11.30 26.29 13.62
N GLU A 311 -10.16 26.91 13.29
CA GLU A 311 -9.57 26.91 11.96
C GLU A 311 -8.36 25.97 11.90
N VAL A 312 -8.18 25.27 10.78
CA VAL A 312 -7.01 24.43 10.55
C VAL A 312 -5.79 25.34 10.34
N ASP A 313 -4.75 25.19 11.15
CA ASP A 313 -3.45 25.83 10.92
C ASP A 313 -2.68 25.03 9.85
N PRO A 314 -2.51 25.56 8.62
CA PRO A 314 -1.82 24.85 7.55
C PRO A 314 -0.36 24.51 7.91
N GLY A 315 0.25 25.27 8.82
CA GLY A 315 1.62 25.01 9.30
C GLY A 315 1.74 23.76 10.17
N ASN A 316 0.62 23.24 10.68
CA ASN A 316 0.61 22.12 11.63
C ASN A 316 0.09 20.81 11.03
N ILE A 317 -0.39 20.77 9.78
CA ILE A 317 -0.96 19.55 9.16
C ILE A 317 -0.01 18.34 9.19
N ASN A 318 1.30 18.60 9.29
CA ASN A 318 2.37 17.60 9.31
C ASN A 318 2.87 17.25 10.73
N ILE A 319 2.24 17.75 11.81
CA ILE A 319 2.55 17.26 13.16
C ILE A 319 2.37 15.75 13.17
N ASP A 320 3.34 15.03 13.75
CA ASP A 320 3.32 13.57 13.78
C ASP A 320 3.20 12.96 12.37
N PHE A 321 3.87 13.61 11.40
CA PHE A 321 3.86 13.26 9.98
C PHE A 321 2.45 13.19 9.35
N GLY A 322 1.49 13.90 9.96
CA GLY A 322 0.10 13.91 9.52
C GLY A 322 -0.69 12.68 9.96
N ASN A 323 -0.23 11.90 10.95
CA ASN A 323 -0.98 10.77 11.51
C ASN A 323 -2.39 11.19 11.97
N GLY A 324 -2.52 12.38 12.57
CA GLY A 324 -3.81 12.99 12.91
C GLY A 324 -4.78 13.20 11.73
N LEU A 325 -4.28 13.12 10.50
CA LEU A 325 -5.02 13.25 9.24
C LEU A 325 -4.91 11.97 8.41
N TYR A 326 -4.78 10.82 9.08
CA TYR A 326 -4.72 9.48 8.50
C TYR A 326 -3.48 9.17 7.64
N ASN A 327 -2.42 9.97 7.72
CA ASN A 327 -1.16 9.61 7.05
C ASN A 327 -0.44 8.49 7.80
N ASN A 328 0.21 7.59 7.07
CA ASN A 328 1.21 6.63 7.56
C ASN A 328 0.71 5.67 8.65
N HIS A 329 -0.60 5.47 8.82
CA HIS A 329 -1.11 4.54 9.83
C HIS A 329 -0.57 3.11 9.63
N ASN A 330 -0.42 2.65 8.39
CA ASN A 330 0.23 1.38 8.07
C ASN A 330 1.68 1.34 8.59
N HIS A 331 2.47 2.40 8.34
CA HIS A 331 3.87 2.48 8.79
C HIS A 331 3.96 2.53 10.31
N ASP A 332 3.33 3.53 10.93
CA ASP A 332 3.43 3.80 12.36
C ASP A 332 2.88 2.62 13.17
N TYR A 333 1.71 2.10 12.77
CA TYR A 333 1.01 1.07 13.53
C TYR A 333 1.67 -0.30 13.41
N SER A 334 2.38 -0.56 12.29
CA SER A 334 3.12 -1.82 12.11
C SER A 334 4.07 -2.11 13.27
N TYR A 335 4.80 -1.10 13.73
CA TYR A 335 5.78 -1.23 14.81
C TYR A 335 5.12 -1.59 16.15
N TYR A 336 3.98 -0.96 16.47
CA TYR A 336 3.23 -1.29 17.70
C TYR A 336 2.64 -2.70 17.65
N ILE A 337 2.11 -3.10 16.50
CA ILE A 337 1.50 -4.42 16.29
C ILE A 337 2.58 -5.51 16.39
N HIS A 338 3.75 -5.33 15.76
CA HIS A 338 4.84 -6.31 15.83
C HIS A 338 5.39 -6.42 17.26
N ALA A 339 5.64 -5.29 17.93
CA ALA A 339 6.08 -5.30 19.31
C ALA A 339 5.07 -5.98 20.26
N ALA A 340 3.77 -5.76 20.04
CA ALA A 340 2.70 -6.42 20.78
C ALA A 340 2.69 -7.94 20.53
N ALA A 341 2.94 -8.38 19.30
CA ALA A 341 3.05 -9.80 18.96
C ALA A 341 4.21 -10.47 19.70
N VAL A 342 5.39 -9.85 19.73
CA VAL A 342 6.55 -10.37 20.48
C VAL A 342 6.24 -10.46 21.99
N VAL A 343 5.71 -9.38 22.59
CA VAL A 343 5.32 -9.37 24.00
C VAL A 343 4.30 -10.45 24.32
N GLY A 344 3.24 -10.56 23.51
CA GLY A 344 2.18 -11.55 23.70
C GLY A 344 2.68 -12.99 23.57
N LYS A 345 3.56 -13.27 22.61
CA LYS A 345 4.19 -14.59 22.42
C LYS A 345 4.97 -14.99 23.67
N ILE A 346 5.86 -14.12 24.14
CA ILE A 346 6.80 -14.43 25.22
C ILE A 346 6.09 -14.43 26.57
N ASP A 347 5.15 -13.51 26.81
CA ASP A 347 4.32 -13.52 28.02
C ASP A 347 3.53 -14.83 28.14
N LYS A 348 2.93 -15.32 27.04
CA LYS A 348 2.23 -16.61 26.99
C LYS A 348 3.15 -17.79 27.32
N LYS A 349 4.40 -17.78 26.85
CA LYS A 349 5.44 -18.79 27.20
C LYS A 349 5.68 -18.85 28.72
N PHE A 350 5.61 -17.71 29.40
CA PHE A 350 5.71 -17.62 30.87
C PHE A 350 4.37 -17.76 31.61
N GLY A 351 3.30 -18.19 30.93
CA GLY A 351 1.97 -18.39 31.54
C GLY A 351 1.22 -17.10 31.87
N GLY A 352 1.63 -15.98 31.29
CA GLY A 352 0.96 -14.69 31.46
C GLY A 352 -0.33 -14.55 30.65
N ASN A 353 -1.10 -13.53 30.98
CA ASN A 353 -2.41 -13.22 30.41
C ASN A 353 -2.41 -11.91 29.59
N TRP A 354 -1.25 -11.34 29.25
CA TRP A 354 -1.15 -10.01 28.64
C TRP A 354 -1.97 -9.86 27.36
N VAL A 355 -2.01 -10.91 26.52
CA VAL A 355 -2.81 -10.92 25.29
C VAL A 355 -4.29 -10.69 25.61
N SER A 356 -4.84 -11.35 26.63
CA SER A 356 -6.25 -11.18 27.00
C SER A 356 -6.59 -9.75 27.45
N GLU A 357 -5.63 -9.05 28.04
CA GLU A 357 -5.79 -7.68 28.55
C GLU A 357 -5.61 -6.60 27.47
N ASN A 358 -4.98 -6.94 26.34
CA ASN A 358 -4.55 -5.96 25.34
C ASN A 358 -5.06 -6.25 23.93
N LYS A 359 -5.67 -7.42 23.70
CA LYS A 359 -6.06 -7.87 22.37
C LYS A 359 -6.92 -6.86 21.62
N ASP A 360 -7.97 -6.36 22.27
CA ASP A 360 -8.91 -5.44 21.64
C ASP A 360 -8.24 -4.11 21.29
N PHE A 361 -7.38 -3.60 22.18
CA PHE A 361 -6.62 -2.38 21.93
C PHE A 361 -5.69 -2.53 20.71
N ILE A 362 -4.89 -3.60 20.64
CA ILE A 362 -4.02 -3.84 19.48
C ILE A 362 -4.81 -4.08 18.20
N ASN A 363 -5.95 -4.79 18.30
CA ASN A 363 -6.84 -5.02 17.16
C ASN A 363 -7.40 -3.72 16.59
N THR A 364 -7.53 -2.64 17.37
CA THR A 364 -7.98 -1.35 16.79
C THR A 364 -7.00 -0.81 15.75
N PHE A 365 -5.69 -0.97 15.95
CA PHE A 365 -4.68 -0.56 14.97
C PHE A 365 -4.71 -1.43 13.70
N VAL A 366 -4.90 -2.74 13.86
CA VAL A 366 -5.04 -3.66 12.72
C VAL A 366 -6.29 -3.33 11.90
N ARG A 367 -7.43 -3.14 12.59
CA ARG A 367 -8.73 -2.81 11.97
C ARG A 367 -8.70 -1.45 11.29
N ASP A 368 -8.01 -0.47 11.87
CA ASP A 368 -7.88 0.85 11.26
C ASP A 368 -7.21 0.81 9.89
N VAL A 369 -6.16 -0.01 9.73
CA VAL A 369 -5.40 -0.08 8.48
C VAL A 369 -6.03 -1.06 7.47
N ALA A 370 -6.46 -2.24 7.94
CA ALA A 370 -6.78 -3.38 7.07
C ALA A 370 -8.00 -4.18 7.56
N ASN A 371 -9.07 -3.51 8.03
CA ASN A 371 -10.36 -4.18 8.26
C ASN A 371 -10.80 -4.94 6.98
N PRO A 372 -11.07 -6.26 7.05
CA PRO A 372 -11.39 -7.04 5.87
C PRO A 372 -12.87 -7.04 5.46
N SER A 373 -13.78 -6.50 6.29
CA SER A 373 -15.22 -6.72 6.11
C SER A 373 -16.08 -5.51 6.49
N GLU A 374 -17.10 -5.24 5.69
CA GLU A 374 -18.12 -4.21 6.00
C GLU A 374 -18.99 -4.59 7.21
N GLU A 375 -18.93 -5.85 7.67
CA GLU A 375 -19.57 -6.29 8.92
C GLU A 375 -18.99 -5.57 10.15
N ASP A 376 -17.74 -5.12 10.08
CA ASP A 376 -17.17 -4.20 11.07
C ASP A 376 -17.56 -2.76 10.74
N SER A 377 -18.66 -2.29 11.35
CA SER A 377 -19.17 -0.94 11.15
C SER A 377 -18.32 0.17 11.80
N PHE A 378 -17.23 -0.17 12.51
CA PHE A 378 -16.37 0.81 13.17
C PHE A 378 -15.20 1.25 12.29
N PHE A 379 -14.78 0.45 11.32
CA PHE A 379 -13.61 0.75 10.49
C PHE A 379 -13.93 0.53 9.01
N PRO A 380 -13.49 1.40 8.09
CA PRO A 380 -13.68 1.17 6.67
C PRO A 380 -12.84 -0.03 6.20
N VAL A 381 -13.37 -0.75 5.23
CA VAL A 381 -12.68 -1.89 4.62
C VAL A 381 -11.39 -1.42 3.95
N PHE A 382 -10.26 -2.02 4.34
CA PHE A 382 -8.92 -1.75 3.81
C PHE A 382 -8.62 -0.26 3.62
N ARG A 383 -8.64 0.52 4.71
CA ARG A 383 -8.40 1.98 4.69
C ARG A 383 -7.18 2.38 3.85
N LEU A 384 -6.05 1.69 4.05
CA LEU A 384 -4.79 2.03 3.37
C LEU A 384 -4.44 1.05 2.26
N PHE A 385 -4.70 -0.25 2.44
CA PHE A 385 -4.27 -1.28 1.49
C PHE A 385 -5.18 -1.34 0.26
N ASP A 386 -4.65 -0.95 -0.90
CA ASP A 386 -5.37 -1.05 -2.17
C ASP A 386 -5.12 -2.42 -2.80
N ILE A 387 -6.16 -3.26 -2.85
CA ILE A 387 -6.07 -4.61 -3.40
C ILE A 387 -5.83 -4.59 -4.92
N PHE A 388 -6.34 -3.58 -5.61
CA PHE A 388 -6.22 -3.48 -7.06
C PHE A 388 -4.80 -3.08 -7.46
N GLN A 389 -4.26 -2.06 -6.80
CA GLN A 389 -2.87 -1.59 -6.97
C GLN A 389 -1.86 -2.56 -6.32
N GLY A 390 -2.31 -3.29 -5.30
CA GLY A 390 -1.56 -4.32 -4.61
C GLY A 390 -0.57 -3.79 -3.58
N HIS A 391 -0.77 -2.59 -3.07
CA HIS A 391 0.03 -1.99 -2.01
C HIS A 391 -0.79 -0.94 -1.25
N SER A 392 -0.26 -0.45 -0.13
CA SER A 392 -0.94 0.64 0.58
C SER A 392 -0.71 2.01 -0.05
N TRP A 393 -1.64 2.91 0.20
CA TRP A 393 -1.44 4.34 0.07
C TRP A 393 -1.22 4.94 1.45
N ALA A 394 -0.06 5.57 1.67
CA ALA A 394 0.31 6.12 2.97
C ALA A 394 -0.26 7.52 3.21
N HIS A 395 -0.53 8.30 2.17
CA HIS A 395 -1.16 9.60 2.31
C HIS A 395 -2.66 9.49 2.61
N GLY A 396 -3.11 10.23 3.62
CA GLY A 396 -4.46 10.22 4.16
C GLY A 396 -5.40 11.22 3.48
N ILE A 397 -6.15 11.99 4.28
CA ILE A 397 -7.34 12.73 3.81
C ILE A 397 -7.02 14.08 3.15
N THR A 398 -5.78 14.54 3.19
CA THR A 398 -5.39 15.81 2.59
C THR A 398 -5.29 15.71 1.07
N ASN A 399 -5.68 16.78 0.38
CA ASN A 399 -5.61 16.82 -1.08
C ASN A 399 -4.16 16.97 -1.56
N MET A 400 -3.74 16.11 -2.49
CA MET A 400 -2.51 16.26 -3.26
C MET A 400 -2.84 16.28 -4.75
N ARG A 401 -2.24 17.24 -5.46
CA ARG A 401 -2.43 17.42 -6.91
C ARG A 401 -2.17 16.13 -7.70
N ASP A 402 -1.17 15.37 -7.28
CA ASP A 402 -0.70 14.18 -7.99
C ASP A 402 -1.33 12.88 -7.43
N GLY A 403 -2.38 13.00 -6.60
CA GLY A 403 -3.05 11.89 -5.93
C GLY A 403 -2.34 11.40 -4.66
N LYS A 404 -2.80 10.28 -4.10
CA LYS A 404 -2.21 9.59 -2.95
C LYS A 404 -0.78 9.15 -3.24
N SER A 405 -0.01 8.89 -2.19
CA SER A 405 1.39 8.45 -2.32
C SER A 405 1.81 7.36 -1.35
N LEU A 406 2.84 6.61 -1.74
CA LEU A 406 3.59 5.67 -0.92
C LEU A 406 5.09 5.92 -1.11
N GLN A 407 5.84 5.87 0.00
CA GLN A 407 7.29 6.02 0.01
C GLN A 407 7.98 4.74 0.45
N SER A 408 7.83 4.36 1.73
CA SER A 408 8.56 3.22 2.31
C SER A 408 7.82 1.92 2.04
N THR A 409 8.27 1.17 1.04
CA THR A 409 7.75 -0.18 0.79
C THR A 409 8.06 -1.14 1.93
N SER A 410 9.20 -0.97 2.60
CA SER A 410 9.63 -1.83 3.70
C SER A 410 8.77 -1.66 4.94
N GLU A 411 8.29 -0.45 5.24
CA GLU A 411 7.33 -0.23 6.34
C GLU A 411 5.94 -0.76 6.00
N ASP A 412 5.52 -0.71 4.73
CA ASP A 412 4.27 -1.33 4.29
C ASP A 412 4.33 -2.87 4.34
N VAL A 413 5.48 -3.47 4.01
CA VAL A 413 5.76 -4.90 4.27
C VAL A 413 5.71 -5.20 5.77
N ASN A 414 6.28 -4.30 6.59
CA ASN A 414 6.28 -4.49 8.03
C ASN A 414 4.86 -4.55 8.60
N PHE A 415 3.91 -3.76 8.07
CA PHE A 415 2.51 -3.85 8.48
C PHE A 415 1.91 -5.25 8.22
N SER A 416 2.03 -5.75 6.99
CA SER A 416 1.49 -7.06 6.61
C SER A 416 2.14 -8.19 7.44
N TYR A 417 3.45 -8.08 7.69
CA TYR A 417 4.19 -8.99 8.56
C TYR A 417 3.72 -8.91 10.01
N ALA A 418 3.63 -7.71 10.58
CA ALA A 418 3.19 -7.49 11.95
C ALA A 418 1.77 -8.05 12.18
N MET A 419 0.85 -7.81 11.25
CA MET A 419 -0.50 -8.37 11.28
C MET A 419 -0.49 -9.91 11.26
N LYS A 420 0.36 -10.51 10.41
CA LYS A 420 0.55 -11.96 10.38
C LYS A 420 1.00 -12.49 11.75
N MET A 421 2.06 -11.91 12.31
CA MET A 421 2.64 -12.34 13.59
C MET A 421 1.64 -12.16 14.75
N TRP A 422 0.86 -11.07 14.72
CA TRP A 422 -0.19 -10.83 15.71
C TRP A 422 -1.32 -11.85 15.62
N GLY A 423 -1.79 -12.16 14.40
CA GLY A 423 -2.78 -13.22 14.15
C GLY A 423 -2.35 -14.57 14.74
N GLN A 424 -1.09 -14.97 14.53
CA GLN A 424 -0.50 -16.17 15.13
C GLN A 424 -0.58 -16.17 16.67
N VAL A 425 -0.23 -15.04 17.30
CA VAL A 425 -0.15 -14.92 18.77
C VAL A 425 -1.54 -15.00 19.42
N ILE A 426 -2.54 -14.39 18.79
CA ILE A 426 -3.92 -14.39 19.29
C ILE A 426 -4.75 -15.59 18.84
N GLY A 427 -4.20 -16.46 18.00
CA GLY A 427 -4.90 -17.62 17.43
C GLY A 427 -5.97 -17.25 16.39
N ASP A 428 -5.80 -16.14 15.67
CA ASP A 428 -6.67 -15.73 14.56
C ASP A 428 -6.02 -16.15 13.23
N GLU A 429 -6.33 -17.38 12.81
CA GLU A 429 -5.82 -17.96 11.57
C GLU A 429 -6.25 -17.15 10.34
N ALA A 430 -7.44 -16.52 10.37
CA ALA A 430 -7.90 -15.67 9.28
C ALA A 430 -7.05 -14.40 9.17
N MET A 431 -6.64 -13.80 10.29
CA MET A 431 -5.73 -12.66 10.31
C MET A 431 -4.32 -13.04 9.82
N GLU A 432 -3.81 -14.20 10.23
CA GLU A 432 -2.55 -14.71 9.73
C GLU A 432 -2.59 -14.91 8.20
N ALA A 433 -3.65 -15.56 7.70
CA ALA A 433 -3.87 -15.77 6.28
C ALA A 433 -3.95 -14.45 5.50
N ARG A 434 -4.67 -13.44 6.03
CA ARG A 434 -4.71 -12.10 5.43
C ARG A 434 -3.33 -11.46 5.34
N GLY A 435 -2.48 -11.64 6.36
CA GLY A 435 -1.10 -11.14 6.34
C GLY A 435 -0.27 -11.79 5.23
N ASN A 436 -0.39 -13.11 5.08
CA ASN A 436 0.24 -13.85 3.98
C ASN A 436 -0.27 -13.39 2.59
N LEU A 437 -1.57 -13.15 2.45
CA LEU A 437 -2.19 -12.62 1.23
C LEU A 437 -1.60 -11.25 0.87
N MET A 438 -1.58 -10.30 1.82
CA MET A 438 -1.03 -8.96 1.60
C MET A 438 0.46 -9.00 1.24
N LEU A 439 1.27 -9.79 1.95
CA LEU A 439 2.69 -9.98 1.64
C LEU A 439 2.91 -10.54 0.22
N SER A 440 2.08 -11.49 -0.21
CA SER A 440 2.18 -12.11 -1.54
C SER A 440 1.83 -11.11 -2.64
N ILE A 441 0.79 -10.30 -2.43
CA ILE A 441 0.40 -9.22 -3.36
C ILE A 441 1.49 -8.14 -3.43
N GLN A 442 1.99 -7.67 -2.27
CA GLN A 442 3.06 -6.67 -2.17
C GLN A 442 4.33 -7.12 -2.87
N LYS A 443 4.72 -8.39 -2.73
CA LYS A 443 5.86 -8.95 -3.48
C LYS A 443 5.70 -8.75 -4.99
N ALA A 444 4.51 -9.02 -5.53
CA ALA A 444 4.26 -8.86 -6.96
C ALA A 444 4.23 -7.38 -7.37
N SER A 445 3.46 -6.54 -6.67
CA SER A 445 3.29 -5.11 -7.01
C SER A 445 4.57 -4.31 -6.82
N PHE A 446 5.34 -4.55 -5.75
CA PHE A 446 6.58 -3.82 -5.50
C PHE A 446 7.64 -4.08 -6.57
N ASN A 447 7.76 -5.30 -7.09
CA ASN A 447 8.67 -5.60 -8.19
C ASN A 447 8.21 -5.02 -9.56
N LEU A 448 6.97 -4.53 -9.65
CA LEU A 448 6.47 -3.82 -10.82
C LEU A 448 6.65 -2.30 -10.68
N TYR A 449 6.28 -1.72 -9.53
CA TYR A 449 6.12 -0.26 -9.39
C TYR A 449 7.18 0.42 -8.54
N PHE A 450 7.94 -0.32 -7.72
CA PHE A 450 8.86 0.26 -6.74
C PHE A 450 10.30 -0.23 -6.84
N LEU A 451 10.53 -1.49 -7.16
CA LEU A 451 11.85 -2.15 -7.16
C LEU A 451 12.14 -2.63 -8.59
N TYR A 452 13.00 -1.90 -9.30
CA TYR A 452 13.19 -2.06 -10.74
C TYR A 452 14.33 -3.01 -11.10
N GLN A 453 13.94 -4.17 -11.61
CA GLN A 453 14.82 -5.06 -12.35
C GLN A 453 15.04 -4.55 -13.78
N ASP A 454 16.14 -4.96 -14.43
CA ASP A 454 16.49 -4.54 -15.79
C ASP A 454 15.43 -4.92 -16.84
N ASP A 455 14.65 -5.97 -16.57
CA ASP A 455 13.60 -6.48 -17.44
C ASP A 455 12.22 -5.88 -17.17
N ASN A 456 12.08 -4.98 -16.19
CA ASN A 456 10.82 -4.33 -15.87
C ASN A 456 10.28 -3.57 -17.10
N LYS A 457 9.02 -3.88 -17.47
CA LYS A 457 8.33 -3.32 -18.65
C LYS A 457 7.26 -2.29 -18.31
N VAL A 458 7.03 -2.04 -17.02
CA VAL A 458 5.98 -1.15 -16.54
C VAL A 458 6.47 0.29 -16.49
N VAL A 459 7.69 0.51 -15.98
CA VAL A 459 8.24 1.86 -15.85
C VAL A 459 9.06 2.26 -17.07
N ALA A 460 9.17 3.56 -17.31
CA ALA A 460 9.96 4.09 -18.42
C ALA A 460 11.42 3.59 -18.34
N PRO A 461 12.05 3.14 -19.46
CA PRO A 461 13.41 2.60 -19.44
C PRO A 461 14.46 3.54 -18.82
N THR A 462 14.26 4.85 -18.93
CA THR A 462 15.12 5.88 -18.34
C THR A 462 15.14 5.89 -16.81
N MET A 463 14.11 5.31 -16.17
CA MET A 463 13.98 5.23 -14.72
C MET A 463 14.60 3.96 -14.12
N LEU A 464 14.87 2.93 -14.93
CA LEU A 464 15.40 1.65 -14.44
C LEU A 464 16.74 1.80 -13.70
N LYS A 465 17.58 2.75 -14.15
CA LYS A 465 18.87 3.07 -13.50
C LYS A 465 18.74 3.61 -12.08
N ASN A 466 17.56 4.09 -11.69
CA ASN A 466 17.31 4.58 -10.34
C ASN A 466 17.11 3.43 -9.35
N ARG A 467 16.84 2.21 -9.85
CA ARG A 467 16.56 0.97 -9.11
C ARG A 467 15.32 1.00 -8.22
N VAL A 468 14.95 2.16 -7.68
CA VAL A 468 13.71 2.36 -6.93
C VAL A 468 12.91 3.55 -7.45
N SER A 469 11.61 3.57 -7.15
CA SER A 469 10.71 4.68 -7.52
C SER A 469 11.00 5.98 -6.78
N GLY A 470 11.44 5.89 -5.51
CA GLY A 470 11.41 7.00 -4.57
C GLY A 470 10.00 7.17 -3.99
N LEU A 471 9.36 8.31 -4.26
CA LEU A 471 7.95 8.54 -3.99
C LEU A 471 7.12 8.13 -5.20
N LEU A 472 6.21 7.17 -4.99
CA LEU A 472 5.17 6.85 -5.97
C LEU A 472 3.90 7.59 -5.59
N PHE A 473 3.33 8.30 -6.55
CA PHE A 473 2.01 8.91 -6.48
C PHE A 473 1.09 8.27 -7.53
N GLU A 474 -0.23 8.42 -7.38
CA GLU A 474 -1.18 7.96 -8.40
C GLU A 474 -0.89 8.55 -9.80
N ALA A 475 -0.47 9.82 -9.88
CA ALA A 475 -0.23 10.51 -11.15
C ALA A 475 1.25 10.76 -11.49
N LYS A 476 2.20 10.37 -10.63
CA LYS A 476 3.65 10.57 -10.91
C LYS A 476 4.58 9.63 -10.15
N LEU A 477 5.81 9.54 -10.64
CA LEU A 477 6.96 9.01 -9.90
C LEU A 477 7.93 10.17 -9.60
N ALA A 478 8.48 10.20 -8.39
CA ALA A 478 9.48 11.19 -8.00
C ALA A 478 10.65 10.51 -7.27
N TYR A 479 11.83 10.50 -7.90
CA TYR A 479 13.05 9.91 -7.33
C TYR A 479 13.67 10.84 -6.27
N GLU A 480 12.97 10.99 -5.16
CA GLU A 480 13.32 11.83 -4.01
C GLU A 480 12.66 11.30 -2.73
N THR A 481 12.95 11.94 -1.61
CA THR A 481 12.24 11.69 -0.34
C THR A 481 11.62 12.97 0.20
N TRP A 482 10.68 12.85 1.15
CA TRP A 482 10.14 14.00 1.89
C TRP A 482 11.19 14.80 2.69
N PHE A 483 12.40 14.26 2.86
CA PHE A 483 13.46 14.84 3.69
C PHE A 483 14.81 14.98 2.96
N GLY A 484 14.83 14.83 1.63
CA GLY A 484 16.03 15.04 0.80
C GLY A 484 16.17 14.05 -0.36
N SER A 485 17.09 14.33 -1.27
CA SER A 485 17.27 13.56 -2.50
C SER A 485 18.61 12.85 -2.58
N ASN A 486 19.27 12.63 -1.44
CA ASN A 486 20.50 11.85 -1.40
C ASN A 486 20.19 10.38 -1.73
N PRO A 487 21.03 9.70 -2.55
CA PRO A 487 20.79 8.30 -2.93
C PRO A 487 20.62 7.36 -1.73
N GLU A 488 21.37 7.56 -0.64
CA GLU A 488 21.25 6.76 0.59
C GLU A 488 19.89 6.95 1.28
N PHE A 489 19.25 8.11 1.16
CA PHE A 489 17.90 8.34 1.69
C PHE A 489 16.85 7.65 0.82
N ILE A 490 16.94 7.87 -0.51
CA ILE A 490 15.95 7.39 -1.47
C ILE A 490 15.91 5.86 -1.52
N ASN A 491 17.07 5.21 -1.48
CA ASN A 491 17.17 3.75 -1.51
C ASN A 491 17.04 3.16 -0.10
N GLY A 492 17.66 3.77 0.91
CA GLY A 492 17.67 3.27 2.29
C GLY A 492 16.28 3.22 2.92
N ILE A 493 15.37 4.15 2.57
CA ILE A 493 13.99 4.15 3.09
C ILE A 493 13.19 2.90 2.66
N GLN A 494 13.67 2.15 1.67
CA GLN A 494 13.09 0.89 1.19
C GLN A 494 13.68 -0.35 1.90
N MET A 495 14.54 -0.17 2.91
CA MET A 495 15.32 -1.24 3.54
C MET A 495 15.05 -1.39 5.04
N LEU A 496 14.15 -0.59 5.59
CA LEU A 496 13.91 -0.50 7.03
C LEU A 496 12.41 -0.59 7.37
N PRO A 497 12.02 -1.30 8.43
CA PRO A 497 12.86 -2.11 9.31
C PRO A 497 13.35 -3.41 8.65
N LEU A 498 14.49 -3.94 9.12
CA LEU A 498 14.96 -5.26 8.68
C LEU A 498 14.14 -6.36 9.38
N THR A 499 13.20 -6.95 8.66
CA THR A 499 12.41 -8.09 9.14
C THR A 499 12.57 -9.30 8.23
N PRO A 500 12.20 -10.52 8.68
CA PRO A 500 12.21 -11.71 7.83
C PRO A 500 11.35 -11.56 6.56
N ALA A 501 10.29 -10.75 6.61
CA ALA A 501 9.43 -10.47 5.46
C ALA A 501 10.11 -9.58 4.40
N LEU A 502 11.10 -8.76 4.76
CA LEU A 502 11.74 -7.86 3.81
C LEU A 502 12.45 -8.61 2.66
N GLY A 503 13.07 -9.76 2.98
CA GLY A 503 13.72 -10.63 1.98
C GLY A 503 12.74 -11.30 1.00
N LEU A 504 11.43 -11.28 1.29
CA LEU A 504 10.39 -11.76 0.38
C LEU A 504 10.24 -10.83 -0.82
N VAL A 505 10.30 -9.51 -0.58
CA VAL A 505 10.07 -8.48 -1.60
C VAL A 505 11.38 -7.99 -2.22
N ARG A 506 12.48 -7.94 -1.44
CA ARG A 506 13.82 -7.55 -1.90
C ARG A 506 14.63 -8.79 -2.27
N SER A 507 14.61 -9.19 -3.54
CA SER A 507 15.40 -10.33 -4.00
C SER A 507 16.91 -10.08 -3.87
N ALA A 508 17.69 -11.13 -3.59
CA ALA A 508 19.16 -11.07 -3.54
C ALA A 508 19.77 -10.42 -4.79
N SER A 509 19.30 -10.81 -5.98
CA SER A 509 19.74 -10.26 -7.25
C SER A 509 19.45 -8.76 -7.39
N PHE A 510 18.27 -8.32 -6.94
CA PHE A 510 17.91 -6.89 -6.97
C PHE A 510 18.79 -6.10 -6.00
N ALA A 511 18.90 -6.56 -4.75
CA ALA A 511 19.69 -5.89 -3.71
C ALA A 511 21.17 -5.79 -4.09
N GLN A 512 21.72 -6.84 -4.72
CA GLN A 512 23.09 -6.81 -5.24
C GLN A 512 23.26 -5.78 -6.35
N LYS A 513 22.35 -5.76 -7.33
CA LYS A 513 22.41 -4.83 -8.47
C LYS A 513 22.31 -3.37 -8.01
N GLU A 514 21.37 -3.07 -7.12
CA GLU A 514 21.22 -1.75 -6.50
C GLU A 514 22.49 -1.34 -5.75
N TRP A 515 23.12 -2.28 -5.03
CA TRP A 515 24.38 -2.03 -4.36
C TRP A 515 25.52 -1.71 -5.33
N ASP A 516 25.75 -2.58 -6.31
CA ASP A 516 26.87 -2.47 -7.25
C ASP A 516 26.76 -1.20 -8.10
N GLU A 517 25.55 -0.76 -8.42
CA GLU A 517 25.33 0.39 -9.27
C GLU A 517 25.28 1.72 -8.51
N ILE A 518 24.73 1.72 -7.30
CA ILE A 518 24.45 2.94 -6.54
C ILE A 518 25.17 2.91 -5.20
N LEU A 519 24.74 2.03 -4.28
CA LEU A 519 25.03 2.16 -2.85
C LEU A 519 26.50 1.91 -2.50
N GLY A 520 27.12 0.91 -3.12
CA GLY A 520 28.52 0.54 -2.89
C GLY A 520 29.53 1.59 -3.35
N LYS A 521 29.08 2.62 -4.07
CA LYS A 521 29.90 3.76 -4.54
C LYS A 521 29.78 4.98 -3.63
N LEU A 522 28.88 4.96 -2.65
CA LEU A 522 28.63 6.08 -1.75
C LEU A 522 29.61 6.04 -0.57
N SER A 523 30.08 7.21 -0.15
CA SER A 523 30.85 7.38 1.10
C SER A 523 29.91 7.86 2.20
N ILE A 524 29.41 6.94 3.02
CA ILE A 524 28.36 7.23 4.00
C ILE A 524 28.92 7.15 5.42
N THR A 525 28.78 8.24 6.16
CA THR A 525 29.24 8.39 7.56
C THR A 525 28.10 8.85 8.47
N SER A 526 26.90 8.32 8.23
CA SER A 526 25.68 8.65 8.98
C SER A 526 24.91 7.38 9.35
N GLN A 527 23.81 7.53 10.07
CA GLN A 527 22.98 6.41 10.54
C GLN A 527 22.41 5.53 9.41
N TRP A 528 22.41 6.03 8.18
CA TRP A 528 22.08 5.24 6.99
C TRP A 528 23.10 4.14 6.71
N ALA A 529 24.34 4.25 7.18
CA ALA A 529 25.38 3.24 7.00
C ALA A 529 24.95 1.89 7.59
N GLY A 530 24.32 1.88 8.77
CA GLY A 530 23.73 0.70 9.38
C GLY A 530 22.62 0.10 8.54
N ILE A 531 21.66 0.91 8.07
CA ILE A 531 20.55 0.42 7.24
C ILE A 531 21.06 -0.23 5.95
N LEU A 532 21.98 0.43 5.26
CA LEU A 532 22.50 -0.07 3.99
C LEU A 532 23.34 -1.34 4.17
N ASN A 533 24.17 -1.41 5.22
CA ASN A 533 24.95 -2.62 5.51
C ASN A 533 24.08 -3.80 6.01
N SER A 534 22.93 -3.53 6.64
CA SER A 534 21.93 -4.56 6.93
C SER A 534 21.37 -5.22 5.68
N ASN A 535 21.02 -4.41 4.68
CA ASN A 535 20.46 -4.90 3.41
C ASN A 535 21.42 -5.84 2.67
N ARG A 536 22.74 -5.73 2.92
CA ARG A 536 23.75 -6.64 2.36
C ARG A 536 23.54 -8.09 2.76
N VAL A 537 22.83 -8.38 3.86
CA VAL A 537 22.56 -9.76 4.27
C VAL A 537 21.90 -10.60 3.18
N PHE A 538 21.16 -9.97 2.27
CA PHE A 538 20.48 -10.66 1.17
C PHE A 538 21.41 -11.10 0.03
N PHE A 539 22.62 -10.54 -0.11
CA PHE A 539 23.51 -10.85 -1.25
C PHE A 539 25.02 -10.93 -0.90
N ASP A 540 25.48 -10.20 0.11
CA ASP A 540 26.84 -10.23 0.65
C ASP A 540 26.78 -10.33 2.19
N PRO A 541 26.33 -11.48 2.73
CA PRO A 541 26.16 -11.67 4.16
C PRO A 541 27.48 -11.61 4.92
N LYS A 542 28.61 -11.87 4.25
CA LYS A 542 29.94 -11.77 4.85
C LYS A 542 30.29 -10.35 5.22
N SER A 543 30.07 -9.41 4.33
CA SER A 543 30.36 -8.03 4.66
C SER A 543 29.32 -7.42 5.60
N ALA A 544 28.05 -7.83 5.54
CA ALA A 544 27.05 -7.48 6.55
C ALA A 544 27.52 -7.91 7.95
N TRP A 545 27.86 -9.19 8.11
CA TRP A 545 28.37 -9.73 9.38
C TRP A 545 29.62 -8.98 9.85
N ASN A 546 30.62 -8.80 8.98
CA ASN A 546 31.88 -8.13 9.34
C ASN A 546 31.68 -6.68 9.77
N TYR A 547 30.71 -5.97 9.18
CA TYR A 547 30.38 -4.60 9.55
C TYR A 547 29.85 -4.53 10.99
N PHE A 548 28.83 -5.32 11.30
CA PHE A 548 28.23 -5.30 12.65
C PHE A 548 29.07 -6.01 13.70
N SER A 549 29.93 -6.95 13.33
CA SER A 549 30.83 -7.63 14.27
C SER A 549 32.16 -6.88 14.51
N ASN A 550 32.38 -5.74 13.84
CA ASN A 550 33.58 -4.95 14.01
C ASN A 550 33.76 -4.52 15.48
N PRO A 551 34.91 -4.82 16.12
CA PRO A 551 35.20 -4.35 17.49
C PRO A 551 35.25 -2.82 17.63
N GLN A 552 35.49 -2.10 16.54
CA GLN A 552 35.51 -0.64 16.46
C GLN A 552 34.22 -0.07 15.84
N PHE A 553 33.11 -0.81 15.92
CA PHE A 553 31.83 -0.37 15.39
C PHE A 553 31.34 0.92 16.07
N ASP A 554 31.08 1.97 15.28
CA ASP A 554 30.61 3.26 15.78
C ASP A 554 29.08 3.26 15.92
N TYR A 555 28.61 2.74 17.06
CA TYR A 555 27.18 2.59 17.30
C TYR A 555 26.38 3.89 17.18
N GLN A 556 26.94 5.02 17.64
CA GLN A 556 26.19 6.28 17.70
C GLN A 556 26.01 6.91 16.32
N ASN A 557 27.04 6.81 15.46
CA ASN A 557 26.99 7.41 14.13
C ASN A 557 26.36 6.48 13.09
N ASP A 558 26.49 5.16 13.24
CA ASP A 558 26.12 4.21 12.18
C ASP A 558 24.73 3.57 12.34
N MET A 559 24.10 3.68 13.52
CA MET A 559 22.80 3.02 13.78
C MET A 559 21.62 3.97 13.68
N ASP A 560 20.62 3.59 12.89
CA ASP A 560 19.29 4.20 12.94
C ASP A 560 18.64 3.98 14.31
N GLY A 561 17.83 4.94 14.77
CA GLY A 561 17.18 4.89 16.07
C GLY A 561 16.25 3.68 16.27
N GLY A 562 15.69 3.13 15.18
CA GLY A 562 14.86 1.92 15.18
C GLY A 562 15.65 0.62 14.98
N GLN A 563 16.98 0.68 14.90
CA GLN A 563 17.82 -0.47 14.57
C GLN A 563 18.56 -1.01 15.81
N SER A 564 18.71 -2.34 15.91
CA SER A 564 19.53 -3.01 16.92
C SER A 564 20.74 -3.68 16.28
N ARG A 565 21.92 -3.50 16.88
CA ARG A 565 23.15 -4.16 16.43
C ARG A 565 23.05 -5.66 16.66
N THR A 566 22.50 -6.05 17.81
CA THR A 566 22.21 -7.44 18.17
C THR A 566 21.32 -8.10 17.12
N TRP A 567 20.23 -7.45 16.70
CA TRP A 567 19.35 -8.00 15.68
C TRP A 567 20.07 -8.22 14.35
N ASN A 568 20.88 -7.25 13.91
CA ASN A 568 21.68 -7.40 12.70
C ASN A 568 22.69 -8.56 12.76
N LEU A 569 23.32 -8.78 13.92
CA LEU A 569 24.21 -9.93 14.13
C LEU A 569 23.45 -11.25 14.07
N VAL A 570 22.31 -11.36 14.75
CA VAL A 570 21.45 -12.57 14.71
C VAL A 570 20.96 -12.86 13.29
N PHE A 571 20.57 -11.81 12.56
CA PHE A 571 20.08 -11.95 11.20
C PHE A 571 21.17 -12.39 10.24
N SER A 572 22.40 -11.84 10.33
CA SER A 572 23.48 -12.08 9.37
C SER A 572 24.34 -13.31 9.62
N ALA A 573 24.54 -13.72 10.88
CA ALA A 573 25.36 -14.89 11.24
C ALA A 573 25.05 -16.19 10.45
N PRO A 574 23.79 -16.64 10.32
CA PRO A 574 23.51 -17.91 9.66
C PRO A 574 23.80 -17.84 8.16
N PHE A 575 23.61 -16.68 7.53
CA PHE A 575 23.96 -16.47 6.11
C PHE A 575 25.47 -16.37 5.90
N PHE A 576 26.21 -15.81 6.87
CA PHE A 576 27.68 -15.82 6.84
C PHE A 576 28.27 -17.23 6.91
N ASN A 577 27.61 -18.13 7.65
CA ASN A 577 28.04 -19.52 7.81
C ASN A 577 27.74 -20.39 6.57
N GLN A 578 26.89 -19.93 5.66
CA GLN A 578 26.61 -20.68 4.44
C GLN A 578 27.85 -20.76 3.55
N LYS A 579 28.13 -21.97 3.04
CA LYS A 579 29.13 -22.14 1.98
C LYS A 579 28.64 -21.42 0.72
N PRO A 580 29.53 -20.80 -0.07
CA PRO A 580 29.16 -20.31 -1.39
C PRO A 580 28.50 -21.45 -2.17
N GLN A 581 27.30 -21.21 -2.72
CA GLN A 581 26.71 -22.15 -3.66
C GLN A 581 27.60 -22.10 -4.91
N ILE A 582 28.37 -23.18 -5.14
CA ILE A 582 29.29 -23.33 -6.29
C ILE A 582 28.48 -23.55 -7.56
#